data_AF-A0A3M1ULR3-F1
#
_entry.id   AF-A0A3M1ULR3-F1
#
_cell.length_a   1.000
_cell.length_b   1.000
_cell.length_c   1.000
_cell.angle_alpha   90.00
_cell.angle_beta   90.00
_cell.angle_gamma   90.00
#
_symmetry.space_group_name_H-M   'P 1'
#
loop_
_entity.id
_entity.type
_entity.pdbx_description
1 polymer ?
#
loop_
_entity_poly.entity_id
_entity_poly.type
_entity_poly.pdbx_seq_one_letter_code
_entity_poly.pdbx_strand_id
1 'polypeptide(L)' 'APAFPYQHLTSAHYVMDLIYNPAQTRFLQLASKQGAHTENGMPMLIGQAEGAWAIWSGTSS' A
#
# COMPACT_ATOMS: atom_id res chain seq x y z
N ALA A 1 -11.24 -9.95 4.87
CA ALA A 1 -10.90 -8.51 4.99
C ALA A 1 -11.18 -8.10 6.42
N PRO A 2 -10.38 -7.19 6.98
CA PRO A 2 -10.54 -6.76 8.36
C PRO A 2 -11.92 -6.12 8.60
N ALA A 3 -12.39 -6.18 9.83
CA ALA A 3 -13.53 -5.35 10.25
C ALA A 3 -13.06 -3.90 10.29
N PHE A 4 -13.44 -3.13 9.27
CA PHE A 4 -13.09 -1.72 9.10
C PHE A 4 -14.34 -0.95 8.66
N PRO A 5 -14.55 0.30 9.11
CA PRO A 5 -15.75 1.05 8.77
C PRO A 5 -15.67 1.67 7.37
N TYR A 6 -15.69 0.81 6.33
CA TYR A 6 -15.53 1.20 4.93
C TYR A 6 -16.51 2.28 4.49
N GLN A 7 -17.73 2.30 5.02
CA GLN A 7 -18.78 3.26 4.65
C GLN A 7 -18.42 4.74 4.91
N HIS A 8 -17.37 5.02 5.69
CA HIS A 8 -16.89 6.37 5.94
C HIS A 8 -15.71 6.76 5.03
N LEU A 9 -15.21 5.83 4.21
CA LEU A 9 -14.21 6.15 3.20
C LEU A 9 -14.84 6.97 2.09
N THR A 10 -14.02 7.85 1.54
CA THR A 10 -14.37 8.78 0.47
C THR A 10 -13.16 8.93 -0.45
N SER A 11 -13.31 9.64 -1.57
CA SER A 11 -12.19 9.98 -2.44
C SER A 11 -11.11 10.87 -1.81
N ALA A 12 -11.36 11.45 -0.64
CA ALA A 12 -10.33 12.18 0.10
C ALA A 12 -9.36 11.24 0.86
N HIS A 13 -9.70 9.95 0.99
CA HIS A 13 -8.91 8.99 1.74
C HIS A 13 -7.94 8.23 0.82
N TYR A 14 -6.76 7.94 1.37
CA TYR A 14 -5.76 7.07 0.76
C TYR A 14 -5.59 5.83 1.64
N VAL A 15 -5.78 4.65 1.05
CA VAL A 15 -5.74 3.36 1.74
C VAL A 15 -4.64 2.50 1.14
N MET A 16 -3.64 2.18 1.96
CA MET A 16 -2.52 1.36 1.55
C MET A 16 -2.55 0.00 2.25
N ASP A 17 -2.14 -1.06 1.56
CA ASP A 17 -1.95 -2.41 2.11
C ASP A 17 -0.52 -2.86 1.82
N LEU A 18 0.18 -3.41 2.81
CA LEU A 18 1.57 -3.87 2.63
C LEU A 18 1.68 -5.19 1.85
N ILE A 19 0.56 -5.86 1.63
CA ILE A 19 0.48 -7.04 0.77
C ILE A 19 0.53 -6.60 -0.70
N TYR A 20 1.41 -7.22 -1.49
CA TYR A 20 1.55 -6.95 -2.94
C TYR A 20 1.03 -8.09 -3.84
N ASN A 21 0.90 -9.30 -3.30
CA ASN A 21 0.35 -10.46 -4.01
C ASN A 21 -0.73 -11.12 -3.16
N PRO A 22 -2.02 -11.10 -3.58
CA PRO A 22 -2.53 -10.53 -4.83
C PRO A 22 -2.42 -9.00 -4.88
N ALA A 23 -2.37 -8.43 -6.11
CA ALA A 23 -2.20 -6.99 -6.33
C ALA A 23 -3.33 -6.12 -5.74
N GLN A 24 -4.53 -6.69 -5.57
CA GLN A 24 -5.70 -6.07 -4.96
C GLN A 24 -6.23 -7.01 -3.88
N THR A 25 -5.91 -6.74 -2.62
CA THR A 25 -6.48 -7.48 -1.50
C THR A 25 -7.96 -7.13 -1.33
N ARG A 26 -8.70 -7.98 -0.62
CA ARG A 26 -10.11 -7.68 -0.31
C ARG A 26 -10.27 -6.36 0.47
N PHE A 27 -9.25 -5.93 1.23
CA PHE A 27 -9.24 -4.64 1.91
C PHE A 27 -9.22 -3.48 0.90
N LEU A 28 -8.28 -3.51 -0.04
CA LEU A 28 -8.17 -2.51 -1.11
C LEU A 28 -9.42 -2.52 -2.03
N GLN A 29 -9.97 -3.69 -2.34
CA GLN A 29 -11.19 -3.78 -3.14
C GLN A 29 -12.37 -3.10 -2.47
N LEU A 30 -12.54 -3.29 -1.15
CA LEU A 30 -13.63 -2.67 -0.39
C LEU A 30 -13.42 -1.17 -0.22
N ALA A 31 -12.19 -0.71 -0.03
CA ALA A 31 -11.86 0.71 0.02
C ALA A 31 -12.10 1.42 -1.33
N SER A 32 -11.63 0.82 -2.43
CA SER A 32 -11.81 1.34 -3.79
C SER A 32 -13.29 1.44 -4.17
N LYS A 33 -14.12 0.47 -3.74
CA LYS A 33 -15.59 0.53 -3.93
C LYS A 33 -16.25 1.74 -3.29
N GLN A 34 -15.64 2.35 -2.27
CA GLN A 34 -16.13 3.57 -1.61
C GLN A 34 -15.54 4.85 -2.24
N GLY A 35 -14.75 4.69 -3.31
CA GLY A 35 -14.12 5.80 -4.02
C GLY A 35 -12.78 6.23 -3.45
N ALA A 36 -12.25 5.57 -2.41
CA ALA A 36 -10.93 5.88 -1.86
C ALA A 36 -9.82 5.56 -2.86
N HIS A 37 -8.73 6.33 -2.78
CA HIS A 37 -7.49 6.00 -3.47
C HIS A 37 -6.86 4.78 -2.79
N THR A 38 -6.33 3.84 -3.56
CA THR A 38 -5.79 2.58 -3.04
C THR A 38 -4.44 2.24 -3.66
N GLU A 39 -3.51 1.75 -2.85
CA GLU A 39 -2.18 1.29 -3.28
C GLU A 39 -1.77 0.02 -2.53
N ASN A 40 -1.05 -0.87 -3.22
CA ASN A 40 -0.58 -2.13 -2.66
C ASN A 40 0.87 -2.02 -2.17
N GLY A 41 1.43 -3.12 -1.67
CA GLY A 41 2.74 -3.12 -1.04
C GLY A 41 3.93 -3.07 -2.00
N MET A 42 3.70 -3.13 -3.32
CA MET A 42 4.80 -3.26 -4.29
C MET A 42 5.79 -2.09 -4.26
N PRO A 43 5.36 -0.81 -4.24
CA PRO A 43 6.29 0.31 -4.16
C PRO A 43 7.12 0.29 -2.88
N MET A 44 6.51 -0.11 -1.76
CA MET A 44 7.21 -0.25 -0.49
C MET A 44 8.23 -1.39 -0.53
N LEU A 45 7.92 -2.54 -1.14
CA LEU A 45 8.85 -3.65 -1.32
C LEU A 45 10.10 -3.20 -2.11
N ILE A 46 9.89 -2.47 -3.20
CA ILE A 46 10.98 -1.93 -4.03
C ILE A 46 11.81 -0.92 -3.22
N GLY A 47 11.15 0.06 -2.59
CA GLY A 47 11.84 1.10 -1.81
C GLY A 47 12.64 0.54 -0.64
N GLN A 48 12.17 -0.55 -0.01
CA GLN A 48 12.93 -1.26 1.01
C GLN A 48 14.19 -1.91 0.45
N ALA A 49 14.10 -2.53 -0.74
CA ALA A 49 15.26 -3.13 -1.39
C ALA A 49 16.29 -2.07 -1.80
N GLU A 50 15.85 -0.95 -2.36
CA GLU A 50 16.70 0.19 -2.71
C GLU A 50 17.36 0.81 -1.47
N GLY A 51 16.59 1.00 -0.39
CA GLY A 51 17.12 1.51 0.88
C GLY A 51 18.16 0.56 1.51
N ALA A 52 17.89 -0.74 1.52
CA ALA A 52 18.84 -1.75 1.99
C ALA A 52 20.11 -1.76 1.13
N TRP A 53 19.96 -1.65 -0.19
CA TRP A 53 21.07 -1.56 -1.12
C TRP A 53 21.95 -0.33 -0.84
N ALA A 54 21.36 0.85 -0.66
CA ALA A 54 22.10 2.08 -0.36
C ALA A 54 22.93 1.98 0.93
N ILE A 55 22.39 1.31 1.96
CA ILE A 55 23.10 1.03 3.21
C ILE A 55 24.28 0.09 2.94
N TRP A 56 24.08 -1.00 2.19
CA TRP A 56 25.13 -1.98 1.91
C TRP A 56 26.22 -1.46 0.97
N SER A 57 25.87 -0.62 -0.02
CA SER A 57 26.82 -0.07 -0.99
C SER A 57 27.58 1.15 -0.47
N GLY A 58 27.24 1.66 0.72
CA GLY A 58 27.81 2.89 1.26
C GLY A 58 27.44 4.14 0.45
N THR A 59 26.43 4.03 -0.43
CA THR A 59 25.95 5.13 -1.26
C THR A 59 24.86 5.88 -0.48
N SER A 60 25.26 6.54 0.61
CA SER A 60 24.38 7.52 1.24
C SER A 60 24.27 8.72 0.30
N SER A 61 23.06 9.08 -0.12
CA SER A 61 22.80 10.31 -0.89
C SER A 61 23.11 11.56 -0.08
#